data_AF-A0A812MEF5-F1
#
_entry.id   AF-A0A812MEF5-F1
#
_cell.length_a   1.000
_cell.length_b   1.000
_cell.length_c   1.000
_cell.angle_alpha   90.00
_cell.angle_beta   90.00
_cell.angle_gamma   90.00
#
_symmetry.space_group_name_H-M   'P 1'
#
loop_
_entity.id
_entity.type
_entity.pdbx_description
1 polymer ?
#
loop_
_entity_poly.entity_id
_entity_poly.type
_entity_poly.pdbx_seq_one_letter_code
_entity_poly.pdbx_strand_id
1 'polypeptide(L)'
;MADRVRRSLWMRSHELRERWISLIGGYFVQRKSLKLVFHLLDAGLCELMPADRELWRLLAQARRSDYELCIVLTKADNSVPSQLERFANLVREALRREGSDLALRATIFACSSMTKLGKDTLWRKIWSAVGGEASTIADLGAGPDNAERYRKTEFGLEEKQ
;
A
#
# COMPACT_ATOMS: atom_id res chain seq x y z
N MET A 1 -13.28 30.34 -28.00
CA MET A 1 -11.87 29.90 -28.07
C MET A 1 -11.45 29.08 -26.84
N ALA A 2 -11.80 29.51 -25.62
CA ALA A 2 -11.55 28.78 -24.37
C ALA A 2 -12.12 27.35 -24.33
N ASP A 3 -13.33 27.13 -24.86
CA ASP A 3 -13.98 25.79 -24.85
C ASP A 3 -13.33 24.78 -25.79
N ARG A 4 -12.64 25.24 -26.84
CA ARG A 4 -11.91 24.36 -27.76
C ARG A 4 -10.59 23.91 -27.13
N VAL A 5 -9.92 24.80 -26.41
CA VAL A 5 -8.69 24.49 -25.66
C VAL A 5 -8.98 23.56 -24.49
N ARG A 6 -10.05 23.83 -23.70
CA ARG A 6 -10.46 22.94 -22.59
C ARG A 6 -10.82 21.53 -23.07
N ARG A 7 -11.58 21.40 -24.17
CA ARG A 7 -11.88 20.09 -24.78
C ARG A 7 -10.64 19.36 -25.28
N SER A 8 -9.71 20.07 -25.92
CA SER A 8 -8.45 19.48 -26.38
C SER A 8 -7.56 18.99 -25.23
N LEU A 9 -7.49 19.74 -24.13
CA LEU A 9 -6.71 19.34 -22.94
C LEU A 9 -7.33 18.14 -22.23
N TRP A 10 -8.66 18.13 -22.12
CA TRP A 10 -9.39 17.01 -21.55
C TRP A 10 -9.16 15.71 -22.35
N MET A 11 -9.28 15.75 -23.68
CA MET A 11 -9.01 14.58 -24.54
C MET A 11 -7.58 14.05 -24.37
N ARG A 12 -6.57 14.94 -24.29
CA ARG A 12 -5.17 14.54 -24.06
C ARG A 12 -4.96 13.89 -22.69
N SER A 13 -5.61 14.40 -21.65
CA SER A 13 -5.54 13.81 -20.31
C SER A 13 -6.16 12.42 -20.26
N HIS A 14 -7.26 12.20 -20.99
CA HIS A 14 -7.90 10.90 -21.10
C HIS A 14 -7.02 9.90 -21.85
N GLU A 15 -6.46 10.29 -22.99
CA GLU A 15 -5.55 9.44 -23.76
C GLU A 15 -4.30 9.07 -22.95
N LEU A 16 -3.74 10.02 -22.20
CA LEU A 16 -2.59 9.75 -21.35
C LEU A 16 -2.94 8.78 -20.21
N ARG A 17 -4.13 8.92 -19.61
CA ARG A 17 -4.63 8.00 -18.59
C ARG A 17 -4.79 6.59 -19.15
N GLU A 18 -5.39 6.41 -20.33
CA GLU A 18 -5.55 5.10 -20.97
C GLU A 18 -4.19 4.44 -21.25
N ARG A 19 -3.23 5.21 -21.78
CA ARG A 19 -1.86 4.72 -22.00
C ARG A 19 -1.20 4.29 -20.69
N TRP A 20 -1.42 5.04 -19.60
CA TRP A 20 -0.89 4.68 -18.29
C TRP A 20 -1.53 3.41 -17.73
N ILE A 21 -2.85 3.28 -17.83
CA ILE A 21 -3.59 2.07 -17.42
C ILE A 21 -3.09 0.84 -18.17
N SER A 22 -2.91 0.95 -19.49
CA SER A 22 -2.38 -0.14 -20.31
C SER A 22 -0.95 -0.51 -19.91
N LEU A 23 -0.10 0.49 -19.63
CA LEU A 23 1.29 0.27 -19.24
C LEU A 23 1.39 -0.44 -17.88
N ILE A 24 0.68 0.05 -16.87
CA ILE A 24 0.75 -0.50 -15.52
C ILE A 24 0.04 -1.87 -15.43
N GLY A 25 -1.09 -2.04 -16.12
CA GLY A 25 -1.77 -3.34 -16.22
C GLY A 25 -0.89 -4.39 -16.90
N GLY A 26 -0.22 -4.01 -18.00
CA GLY A 26 0.77 -4.86 -18.67
C GLY A 26 1.93 -5.25 -17.74
N TYR A 27 2.43 -4.30 -16.93
CA TYR A 27 3.48 -4.57 -15.96
C TYR A 27 3.06 -5.62 -14.92
N PHE A 28 1.86 -5.53 -14.34
CA PHE A 28 1.38 -6.51 -13.36
C PHE A 28 1.25 -7.91 -13.96
N VAL A 29 0.76 -8.02 -15.20
CA VAL A 29 0.63 -9.29 -15.91
C VAL A 29 1.99 -9.89 -16.26
N GLN A 30 2.90 -9.11 -16.83
CA GLN A 30 4.06 -9.63 -17.54
C GLN A 30 5.33 -9.71 -16.67
N ARG A 31 5.46 -8.88 -15.63
CA ARG A 31 6.71 -8.77 -14.87
C ARG A 31 6.89 -9.92 -13.88
N LYS A 32 7.49 -11.03 -14.32
CA LYS A 32 7.76 -12.22 -13.49
C LYS A 32 8.62 -11.96 -12.24
N SER A 33 9.46 -10.92 -12.28
CA SER A 33 10.31 -10.54 -11.14
C SER A 33 9.58 -9.70 -10.08
N LEU A 34 8.32 -9.30 -10.31
CA LEU A 34 7.55 -8.56 -9.32
C LEU A 34 7.19 -9.49 -8.16
N LYS A 35 7.48 -9.06 -6.93
CA LYS A 35 7.24 -9.84 -5.69
C LYS A 35 6.39 -9.11 -4.65
N LEU A 36 6.33 -7.78 -4.73
CA LEU A 36 5.68 -6.96 -3.73
C LEU A 36 5.19 -5.66 -4.36
N VAL A 37 3.98 -5.24 -3.99
CA VAL A 37 3.37 -3.96 -4.38
C VAL A 37 2.99 -3.21 -3.12
N PHE A 38 3.63 -2.06 -2.88
CA PHE A 38 3.15 -1.09 -1.89
C PHE A 38 2.21 -0.10 -2.56
N HIS A 39 0.97 -0.06 -2.09
CA HIS A 39 0.02 0.96 -2.48
C HIS A 39 -0.15 1.96 -1.34
N LEU A 40 0.32 3.19 -1.56
CA LEU A 40 0.31 4.25 -0.56
C LEU A 40 -1.02 4.99 -0.61
N LEU A 41 -1.72 5.04 0.52
CA LEU A 41 -2.94 5.83 0.74
C LEU A 41 -2.64 6.93 1.76
N ASP A 42 -3.20 8.12 1.58
CA ASP A 42 -3.05 9.20 2.55
C ASP A 42 -4.03 8.99 3.72
N ALA A 43 -3.51 8.74 4.93
CA ALA A 43 -4.34 8.51 6.11
C ALA A 43 -5.20 9.74 6.48
N GLY A 44 -4.71 10.94 6.20
CA GLY A 44 -5.39 12.18 6.53
C GLY A 44 -6.69 12.37 5.75
N LEU A 45 -6.76 11.83 4.52
CA LEU A 45 -7.96 11.94 3.68
C LEU A 45 -9.10 11.05 4.18
N CYS A 46 -8.78 9.88 4.75
CA CYS A 46 -9.78 8.90 5.19
C CYS A 46 -10.81 8.51 4.12
N GLU A 47 -10.41 8.60 2.86
CA GLU A 47 -11.27 8.37 1.71
C GLU A 47 -10.49 7.57 0.66
N LEU A 48 -11.19 6.68 -0.04
CA LEU A 48 -10.66 5.97 -1.19
C LEU A 48 -10.95 6.74 -2.47
N MET A 49 -9.90 7.05 -3.21
CA MET A 49 -10.02 7.68 -4.51
C MET A 49 -10.47 6.67 -5.56
N PRO A 50 -11.14 7.11 -6.64
CA PRO A 50 -11.49 6.23 -7.75
C PRO A 50 -10.29 5.48 -8.35
N ALA A 51 -9.11 6.12 -8.36
CA ALA A 51 -7.86 5.53 -8.86
C ALA A 51 -7.37 4.35 -8.00
N ASP A 52 -7.60 4.35 -6.69
CA ASP A 52 -7.19 3.25 -5.80
C ASP A 52 -7.94 1.96 -6.17
N ARG A 53 -9.24 2.09 -6.41
CA ARG A 53 -10.10 0.98 -6.86
C ARG A 53 -9.73 0.50 -8.25
N GLU A 54 -9.40 1.43 -9.16
CA GLU A 54 -8.94 1.08 -10.50
C GLU A 54 -7.63 0.27 -10.45
N LEU A 55 -6.67 0.66 -9.60
CA LEU A 55 -5.46 -0.10 -9.36
C LEU A 55 -5.75 -1.52 -8.86
N TRP A 56 -6.65 -1.68 -7.89
CA TRP A 56 -7.02 -3.00 -7.37
C TRP A 56 -7.67 -3.89 -8.41
N ARG A 57 -8.47 -3.32 -9.32
CA ARG A 57 -9.02 -4.05 -10.47
C ARG A 57 -7.94 -4.51 -11.43
N LEU A 58 -6.97 -3.65 -11.73
CA LEU A 58 -5.83 -4.04 -12.59
C LEU A 58 -5.01 -5.16 -11.96
N LEU A 59 -4.76 -5.09 -10.65
CA LEU A 59 -4.09 -6.15 -9.90
C LEU A 59 -4.89 -7.45 -9.89
N ALA A 60 -6.21 -7.38 -9.73
CA ALA A 60 -7.10 -8.53 -9.79
C ALA A 60 -7.14 -9.18 -11.20
N GLN A 61 -7.16 -8.35 -12.25
CA GLN A 61 -7.14 -8.79 -13.64
C GLN A 61 -5.84 -9.51 -14.02
N ALA A 62 -4.72 -9.17 -13.36
CA ALA A 62 -3.46 -9.86 -13.57
C ALA A 62 -3.51 -11.34 -13.16
N ARG A 63 -4.47 -11.74 -12.30
CA ARG A 63 -4.68 -13.13 -11.83
C ARG A 63 -3.39 -13.81 -11.34
N ARG A 64 -2.51 -13.03 -10.74
CA ARG A 64 -1.23 -13.47 -10.19
C ARG A 64 -1.31 -13.54 -8.68
N SER A 65 -0.75 -14.62 -8.14
CA SER A 65 -0.69 -14.90 -6.70
C SER A 65 0.74 -14.90 -6.17
N ASP A 66 1.73 -14.62 -7.02
CA ASP A 66 3.18 -14.73 -6.73
C ASP A 66 3.82 -13.41 -6.30
N TYR A 67 3.02 -12.38 -6.05
CA TYR A 67 3.42 -11.16 -5.37
C TYR A 67 2.42 -10.76 -4.29
N GLU A 68 2.88 -10.07 -3.26
CA GLU A 68 2.05 -9.56 -2.16
C GLU A 68 1.58 -8.13 -2.45
N LEU A 69 0.37 -7.78 -1.99
CA LEU A 69 -0.14 -6.41 -1.92
C LEU A 69 -0.08 -5.90 -0.48
N CYS A 70 0.57 -4.76 -0.28
CA CYS A 70 0.63 -4.04 0.99
C CYS A 70 -0.02 -2.67 0.83
N ILE A 71 -1.06 -2.38 1.61
CA ILE A 71 -1.63 -1.05 1.72
C ILE A 71 -0.92 -0.28 2.84
N VAL A 72 -0.37 0.88 2.48
CA VAL A 72 0.42 1.71 3.38
C VAL A 72 -0.34 2.99 3.66
N LEU A 73 -0.85 3.14 4.88
CA LEU A 73 -1.54 4.36 5.31
C LEU A 73 -0.50 5.41 5.71
N THR A 74 -0.12 6.26 4.75
CA THR A 74 0.91 7.29 4.89
C THR A 74 0.44 8.51 5.68
N LYS A 75 1.38 9.37 6.10
CA LYS A 75 1.12 10.58 6.91
C LYS A 75 0.35 10.28 8.20
N ALA A 76 0.56 9.09 8.78
CA ALA A 76 -0.14 8.64 9.96
C ALA A 76 0.07 9.54 11.19
N ASP A 77 1.15 10.33 11.21
CA ASP A 77 1.42 11.36 12.21
C ASP A 77 0.34 12.47 12.27
N ASN A 78 -0.44 12.65 11.20
CA ASN A 78 -1.53 13.62 11.15
C ASN A 78 -2.90 13.03 11.48
N SER A 79 -2.97 11.77 11.91
CA SER A 79 -4.22 11.06 12.17
C SER A 79 -4.24 10.49 13.57
N VAL A 80 -5.39 10.61 14.24
CA VAL A 80 -5.61 9.94 15.52
C VAL A 80 -5.79 8.42 15.32
N PRO A 81 -5.49 7.57 16.31
CA PRO A 81 -5.58 6.11 16.15
C PRO A 81 -6.96 5.61 15.68
N SER A 82 -8.05 6.17 16.20
CA SER A 82 -9.42 5.81 15.79
C SER A 82 -9.72 6.15 14.33
N GLN A 83 -9.12 7.23 13.80
CA GLN A 83 -9.24 7.62 12.40
C GLN A 83 -8.50 6.63 11.49
N LEU A 84 -7.29 6.22 11.88
CA LEU A 84 -6.51 5.21 11.18
C LEU A 84 -7.23 3.86 11.15
N GLU A 85 -7.79 3.43 12.28
CA GLU A 85 -8.54 2.19 12.37
C GLU A 85 -9.79 2.22 11.49
N ARG A 86 -10.57 3.31 11.54
CA ARG A 86 -11.73 3.51 10.67
C ARG A 86 -11.34 3.43 9.20
N PHE A 87 -10.26 4.10 8.81
CA PHE A 87 -9.82 4.07 7.41
C PHE A 87 -9.32 2.70 7.00
N ALA A 88 -8.55 2.01 7.85
CA ALA A 88 -8.13 0.64 7.61
C ALA A 88 -9.33 -0.30 7.42
N ASN A 89 -10.39 -0.16 8.22
CA ASN A 89 -11.62 -0.95 8.05
C ASN A 89 -12.34 -0.64 6.73
N LEU A 90 -12.45 0.63 6.36
CA LEU A 90 -13.00 1.04 5.07
C LEU A 90 -12.21 0.42 3.90
N VAL A 91 -10.88 0.43 3.97
CA VAL A 91 -10.00 -0.20 2.99
C VAL A 91 -10.24 -1.71 2.93
N ARG A 92 -10.28 -2.40 4.08
CA ARG A 92 -10.54 -3.85 4.16
C ARG A 92 -11.86 -4.21 3.49
N GLU A 93 -12.93 -3.48 3.80
CA GLU A 93 -14.23 -3.71 3.18
C GLU A 93 -14.20 -3.48 1.67
N ALA A 94 -13.53 -2.43 1.22
CA ALA A 94 -13.42 -2.13 -0.20
C ALA A 94 -12.64 -3.22 -0.95
N LEU A 95 -11.51 -3.68 -0.41
CA LEU A 95 -10.74 -4.80 -0.95
C LEU A 95 -11.54 -6.10 -0.98
N ARG A 96 -12.32 -6.40 0.07
CA ARG A 96 -13.23 -7.56 0.09
C ARG A 96 -14.27 -7.50 -1.02
N ARG A 97 -14.81 -6.31 -1.33
CA ARG A 97 -15.76 -6.12 -2.43
C ARG A 97 -15.12 -6.34 -3.81
N GLU A 98 -13.83 -6.06 -3.98
CA GLU A 98 -13.12 -6.39 -5.23
C GLU A 98 -12.95 -7.92 -5.39
N GLY A 99 -12.92 -8.68 -4.29
CA GLY A 99 -13.10 -10.15 -4.31
C GLY A 99 -11.93 -10.96 -4.88
N SER A 100 -10.78 -10.34 -5.14
CA SER A 100 -9.59 -11.07 -5.59
C SER A 100 -8.80 -11.65 -4.41
N ASP A 101 -8.21 -12.83 -4.60
CA ASP A 101 -7.37 -13.50 -3.59
C ASP A 101 -6.23 -12.57 -3.09
N LEU A 102 -5.60 -11.85 -4.02
CA LEU A 102 -4.58 -10.84 -3.69
C LEU A 102 -5.14 -9.73 -2.78
N ALA A 103 -6.32 -9.20 -3.08
CA ALA A 103 -6.95 -8.16 -2.26
C ALA A 103 -7.37 -8.68 -0.88
N LEU A 104 -7.81 -9.94 -0.78
CA LEU A 104 -8.19 -10.57 0.48
C LEU A 104 -7.00 -10.84 1.40
N ARG A 105 -5.83 -11.13 0.82
CA ARG A 105 -4.57 -11.34 1.56
C ARG A 105 -3.76 -10.06 1.78
N ALA A 106 -4.25 -8.92 1.33
CA ALA A 106 -3.51 -7.68 1.42
C ALA A 106 -3.23 -7.31 2.88
N THR A 107 -1.98 -6.94 3.17
CA THR A 107 -1.60 -6.44 4.49
C THR A 107 -1.81 -4.93 4.55
N ILE A 108 -2.25 -4.40 5.70
CA ILE A 108 -2.53 -2.98 5.87
C ILE A 108 -1.80 -2.49 7.11
N PHE A 109 -0.99 -1.44 6.99
CA PHE A 109 -0.29 -0.84 8.12
C PHE A 109 -0.08 0.66 7.93
N ALA A 110 0.14 1.36 9.04
CA ALA A 110 0.38 2.79 9.05
C ALA A 110 1.87 3.13 8.88
N CYS A 111 2.14 4.23 8.19
CA CYS A 111 3.48 4.78 7.99
C CYS A 111 3.50 6.29 8.12
N SER A 112 4.65 6.80 8.57
CA SER A 112 4.96 8.22 8.49
C SER A 112 6.41 8.40 8.09
N SER A 113 6.64 9.13 7.00
CA SER A 113 7.99 9.54 6.60
C SER A 113 8.60 10.56 7.57
N MET A 114 7.76 11.28 8.32
CA MET A 114 8.17 12.28 9.32
C MET A 114 8.69 11.59 10.58
N THR A 115 7.87 10.73 11.21
CA THR A 115 8.23 10.05 12.47
C THR A 115 8.96 8.72 12.28
N LYS A 116 9.16 8.30 11.02
CA LYS A 116 9.71 6.99 10.63
C LYS A 116 8.85 5.79 11.04
N LEU A 117 7.61 6.02 11.50
CA LEU A 117 6.64 4.96 11.78
C LEU A 117 6.50 4.04 10.57
N GLY A 118 6.53 2.73 10.83
CA GLY A 118 6.34 1.68 9.83
C GLY A 118 7.52 1.46 8.87
N LYS A 119 8.63 2.21 8.99
CA LYS A 119 9.86 2.00 8.21
C LYS A 119 10.35 0.55 8.31
N ASP A 120 10.40 -0.01 9.52
CA ASP A 120 10.95 -1.35 9.73
C ASP A 120 9.98 -2.43 9.23
N THR A 121 8.67 -2.18 9.29
CA THR A 121 7.66 -3.04 8.66
C THR A 121 7.82 -3.07 7.14
N LEU A 122 8.03 -1.91 6.50
CA LEU A 122 8.34 -1.82 5.06
C LEU A 122 9.58 -2.65 4.71
N TRP A 123 10.68 -2.45 5.45
CA TRP A 123 11.92 -3.18 5.20
C TRP A 123 11.78 -4.68 5.41
N ARG A 124 11.08 -5.12 6.47
CA ARG A 124 10.76 -6.54 6.68
C ARG A 124 9.99 -7.15 5.52
N LYS A 125 8.98 -6.42 5.00
CA LYS A 125 8.20 -6.86 3.83
C LYS A 125 9.05 -6.96 2.58
N ILE A 126 9.91 -5.98 2.29
CA ILE A 126 10.83 -6.02 1.15
C ILE A 126 11.78 -7.22 1.28
N TRP A 127 12.45 -7.36 2.42
CA TRP A 127 13.43 -8.40 2.67
C TRP A 127 12.83 -9.81 2.54
N SER A 128 11.67 -10.02 3.16
CA SER A 128 10.93 -11.28 3.06
C SER A 128 10.54 -11.59 1.62
N ALA A 129 10.07 -10.58 0.86
CA ALA A 129 9.65 -10.77 -0.53
C ALA A 129 10.80 -11.10 -1.50
N VAL A 130 12.03 -10.67 -1.18
CA VAL A 130 13.23 -11.00 -1.97
C VAL A 130 13.93 -12.29 -1.52
N GLY A 131 13.34 -13.03 -0.56
CA GLY A 131 13.86 -14.32 -0.09
C GLY A 131 14.89 -14.20 1.04
N GLY A 132 14.98 -13.05 1.70
CA GLY A 132 15.76 -12.91 2.92
C GLY A 132 15.06 -13.58 4.11
N GLU A 133 15.78 -14.40 4.88
CA GLU A 133 15.24 -14.97 6.11
C GLU A 133 14.99 -13.87 7.15
N ALA A 134 13.92 -14.00 7.94
CA ALA A 134 13.55 -13.02 8.96
C ALA A 134 14.61 -12.89 10.08
N SER A 135 15.42 -13.94 10.27
CA SER A 135 16.58 -13.98 11.18
C SER A 135 17.64 -12.93 10.83
N THR A 136 17.83 -12.60 9.55
CA THR A 136 18.92 -11.71 9.09
C THR A 136 18.67 -10.22 9.37
N ILE A 137 17.43 -9.81 9.68
CA ILE A 137 17.11 -8.40 9.96
C ILE A 137 17.56 -7.99 11.35
N ALA A 138 17.58 -8.92 12.32
CA ALA A 138 18.13 -8.65 13.64
C ALA A 138 19.63 -8.27 13.54
N ASP A 139 20.36 -8.95 12.65
CA ASP A 139 21.80 -8.79 12.46
C ASP A 139 22.18 -7.49 11.74
N LEU A 140 21.24 -6.86 11.03
CA LEU A 140 21.50 -5.63 10.26
C LEU A 140 21.27 -4.33 11.05
N GLY A 141 20.84 -4.39 12.31
CA GLY A 141 20.71 -3.16 13.11
C GLY A 141 20.00 -3.22 14.46
N ALA A 142 19.79 -4.40 15.06
CA ALA A 142 19.15 -4.49 16.36
C ALA A 142 20.01 -5.31 17.32
N GLY A 143 20.70 -4.62 18.24
CA GLY A 143 21.19 -5.26 19.46
C GLY A 143 20.06 -6.01 20.19
N PRO A 144 20.40 -6.95 21.07
CA PRO A 144 19.48 -7.97 21.61
C PRO A 144 18.23 -7.43 22.34
N ASP A 145 18.19 -6.15 22.71
CA ASP A 145 17.05 -5.50 23.40
C ASP A 145 15.83 -5.23 22.52
N ASN A 146 15.95 -5.36 21.20
CA ASN A 146 14.96 -4.79 20.28
C ASN A 146 13.89 -5.80 19.83
N ALA A 147 14.16 -7.11 19.88
CA ALA A 147 13.26 -8.14 19.38
C ALA A 147 11.91 -8.23 20.14
N GLU A 148 11.90 -7.87 21.42
CA GLU A 148 10.69 -7.89 22.26
C GLU A 148 9.77 -6.68 22.01
N ARG A 149 10.35 -5.56 21.56
CA ARG A 149 9.63 -4.31 21.24
C ARG A 149 8.83 -4.42 19.94
N TYR A 150 9.31 -5.23 18.99
CA TYR A 150 8.72 -5.36 17.66
C TYR A 150 7.58 -6.38 17.53
N ARG A 151 7.34 -7.20 18.55
CA ARG A 151 6.16 -8.09 18.59
C ARG A 151 4.88 -7.35 19.03
N LYS A 152 5.03 -6.18 19.70
CA LYS A 152 3.92 -5.38 20.26
C LYS A 152 3.33 -4.32 19.29
N THR A 153 3.90 -4.13 18.11
CA THR A 153 3.59 -2.98 17.23
C THR A 153 2.68 -3.30 16.03
N GLU A 154 1.88 -4.37 16.08
CA GLU A 154 0.87 -4.60 15.03
C GLU A 154 -0.28 -3.58 15.06
N PHE A 155 -0.49 -2.85 16.16
CA PHE A 155 -1.49 -1.78 16.23
C PHE A 155 -1.06 -0.51 17.00
N GLY A 156 0.17 -0.42 17.51
CA GLY A 156 0.69 0.83 18.08
C GLY A 156 -0.19 1.49 19.14
N LEU A 157 -0.80 0.70 20.04
CA LEU A 157 -1.45 1.18 21.24
C LEU A 157 -0.52 0.94 22.43
N GLU A 158 0.27 1.95 22.79
CA GLU A 158 0.84 2.03 24.14
C GLU A 158 -0.17 2.77 25.03
N GLU A 159 -0.79 2.06 25.97
CA GLU A 159 -1.36 2.69 27.17
C GLU A 159 -0.21 3.28 27.98
N LYS A 160 -0.23 4.60 28.19
CA LYS A 160 0.63 5.24 29.18
C LYS A 160 0.06 4.95 30.57
N GLN A 161 0.82 4.23 31.40
CA GLN A 161 0.78 4.44 32.85
C GLN A 161 1.68 5.62 33.21
#